data_AF-A0A6B2UDQ7-F1
#
_entry.id   AF-A0A6B2UDQ7-F1
#
_cell.length_a   1.000
_cell.length_b   1.000
_cell.length_c   1.000
_cell.angle_alpha   90.00
_cell.angle_beta   90.00
_cell.angle_gamma   90.00
#
_symmetry.space_group_name_H-M   'P 1'
#
loop_
_entity.id
_entity.type
_entity.pdbx_description
1 polymer ?
#
loop_
_entity_poly.entity_id
_entity_poly.type
_entity_poly.pdbx_seq_one_letter_code
_entity_poly.pdbx_strand_id
1 'polypeptide(L)'
;RRRAAVLPALLAALALLPPLVHDGRLWQGERAPLAQVCARQGVPAVCVRSSLAGLLPDMERVARPMQERLRGVRGLPERYDDRGGTGGKDRPLPQAPGILAGQDFRPAELTDPERYRRDLAYALLPCFEAETDSDFPTRQAVMSWLTGERDVFAQDEESRAADRKLRALTPAARADWLTSYFGARDACHAKQPGKVPAL
;
A
#
# COMPACT_ATOMS: atom_id res chain seq x y z
N ARG A 1 64.29 -66.96 1.87
CA ARG A 1 64.05 -67.22 3.32
C ARG A 1 64.00 -65.87 4.04
N ARG A 2 62.85 -65.51 4.65
CA ARG A 2 62.60 -64.81 5.95
C ARG A 2 63.53 -63.62 6.29
N ARG A 3 63.14 -62.39 6.68
CA ARG A 3 61.99 -61.64 7.27
C ARG A 3 62.33 -60.15 6.97
N ALA A 4 61.49 -59.12 7.02
CA ALA A 4 60.50 -58.74 8.02
C ALA A 4 59.58 -57.62 7.47
N ALA A 5 58.42 -57.49 8.09
CA ALA A 5 57.43 -56.45 7.89
C ALA A 5 57.92 -55.07 8.34
N VAL A 6 57.21 -54.01 7.92
CA VAL A 6 56.54 -53.00 8.79
C VAL A 6 56.12 -51.80 7.91
N LEU A 7 54.81 -51.53 7.86
CA LEU A 7 54.20 -50.33 7.27
C LEU A 7 54.68 -49.05 7.98
N PRO A 8 54.64 -47.90 7.29
CA PRO A 8 53.91 -46.80 7.88
C PRO A 8 52.99 -46.05 6.91
N ALA A 9 51.77 -45.83 7.40
CA ALA A 9 50.96 -44.62 7.27
C ALA A 9 50.96 -43.86 5.93
N LEU A 10 49.93 -44.07 5.12
CA LEU A 10 49.37 -42.99 4.30
C LEU A 10 48.26 -42.31 5.11
N LEU A 11 48.61 -41.16 5.67
CA LEU A 11 47.71 -40.20 6.30
C LEU A 11 46.52 -39.94 5.36
N ALA A 12 45.32 -40.28 5.82
CA ALA A 12 44.12 -39.63 5.33
C ALA A 12 44.24 -38.15 5.67
N ALA A 13 44.46 -37.31 4.66
CA ALA A 13 44.29 -35.87 4.79
C ALA A 13 42.81 -35.61 5.06
N LEU A 14 42.44 -35.61 6.35
CA LEU A 14 41.29 -34.86 6.82
C LEU A 14 41.56 -33.41 6.45
N ALA A 15 41.03 -32.99 5.30
CA ALA A 15 40.81 -31.59 5.05
C ALA A 15 39.95 -31.10 6.21
N LEU A 16 40.58 -30.35 7.12
CA LEU A 16 39.91 -29.43 8.02
C LEU A 16 39.16 -28.45 7.11
N LEU A 17 37.97 -28.84 6.67
CA LEU A 17 36.95 -27.88 6.30
C LEU A 17 36.80 -27.02 7.55
N PRO A 18 37.07 -25.70 7.49
CA PRO A 18 36.68 -24.85 8.59
C PRO A 18 35.19 -25.11 8.82
N PRO A 19 34.73 -25.24 10.08
CA PRO A 19 33.32 -25.21 10.31
C PRO A 19 32.83 -23.95 9.62
N LEU A 20 31.88 -24.12 8.68
CA LEU A 20 30.95 -23.06 8.34
C LEU A 20 30.27 -22.76 9.67
N VAL A 21 30.91 -21.87 10.45
CA VAL A 21 30.37 -21.33 11.67
C VAL A 21 29.11 -20.66 11.19
N HIS A 22 28.03 -21.38 11.47
CA HIS A 22 26.67 -20.99 11.24
C HIS A 22 26.37 -19.93 12.30
N ASP A 23 27.06 -18.79 12.20
CA ASP A 23 26.60 -17.58 12.86
C ASP A 23 25.31 -17.24 12.13
N GLY A 24 24.20 -17.61 12.76
CA GLY A 24 22.81 -17.39 12.34
C GLY A 24 22.44 -15.91 12.26
N ARG A 25 23.31 -15.08 11.69
CA ARG A 25 23.09 -13.71 11.26
C ARG A 25 23.10 -13.65 9.73
N LEU A 26 22.37 -14.56 9.09
CA LEU A 26 21.87 -14.25 7.76
C LEU A 26 20.78 -13.20 7.95
N TRP A 27 21.02 -12.01 7.39
CA TRP A 27 20.12 -10.85 7.32
C TRP A 27 20.08 -9.90 8.53
N GLN A 28 21.25 -9.49 9.03
CA GLN A 28 21.40 -8.06 9.37
C GLN A 28 21.70 -7.27 8.10
N GLY A 29 20.67 -7.10 7.29
CA GLY A 29 20.57 -5.97 6.38
C GLY A 29 19.64 -4.97 7.04
N GLU A 30 20.11 -4.23 8.04
CA GLU A 30 19.52 -2.91 8.29
C GLU A 30 19.74 -2.11 7.01
N ARG A 31 18.82 -2.27 6.06
CA ARG A 31 18.75 -1.38 4.90
C ARG A 31 18.53 -0.01 5.50
N ALA A 32 19.54 0.85 5.42
CA ALA A 32 19.34 2.28 5.61
C ALA A 32 18.03 2.63 4.89
N PRO A 33 17.06 3.29 5.56
CA PRO A 33 15.77 3.55 4.95
C PRO A 33 16.05 4.27 3.63
N LEU A 34 15.73 3.61 2.51
CA LEU A 34 15.89 4.21 1.19
C LEU A 34 15.13 5.53 1.24
N ALA A 35 15.86 6.63 1.05
CA ALA A 35 15.27 7.96 1.14
C ALA A 35 14.05 8.04 0.21
N GLN A 36 12.91 8.49 0.75
CA GLN A 36 11.71 8.74 -0.04
C GLN A 36 11.73 10.19 -0.53
N VAL A 37 11.28 10.39 -1.76
CA VAL A 37 11.00 11.70 -2.34
C VAL A 37 9.49 11.81 -2.48
N CYS A 38 8.91 12.90 -1.97
CA CYS A 38 7.47 13.10 -1.98
C CYS A 38 7.07 14.26 -2.90
N ALA A 39 5.88 14.14 -3.49
CA ALA A 39 5.19 15.23 -4.15
C ALA A 39 5.03 16.38 -3.17
N ARG A 40 5.12 17.62 -3.68
CA ARG A 40 5.08 18.82 -2.85
C ARG A 40 3.66 19.27 -2.51
N GLN A 41 2.67 18.75 -3.23
CA GLN A 41 1.28 19.18 -3.14
C GLN A 41 0.34 17.98 -3.04
N GLY A 42 -0.85 18.27 -2.51
CA GLY A 42 -1.93 17.31 -2.36
C GLY A 42 -1.81 16.50 -1.07
N VAL A 43 -2.98 16.13 -0.54
CA VAL A 43 -3.10 15.30 0.66
C VAL A 43 -4.00 14.12 0.32
N PRO A 44 -3.54 12.87 0.51
CA PRO A 44 -2.19 12.48 0.93
C PRO A 44 -1.14 12.76 -0.16
N ALA A 45 0.07 13.14 0.25
CA ALA A 45 1.21 13.28 -0.66
C ALA A 45 1.65 11.90 -1.20
N VAL A 46 1.96 11.83 -2.49
CA VAL A 46 2.57 10.63 -3.09
C VAL A 46 4.06 10.63 -2.80
N CYS A 47 4.58 9.54 -2.23
CA CYS A 47 6.01 9.37 -1.95
C CYS A 47 6.55 8.13 -2.64
N VAL A 48 7.76 8.21 -3.17
CA VAL A 48 8.47 7.10 -3.82
C VAL A 48 9.89 6.98 -3.29
N ARG A 49 10.45 5.77 -3.29
CA ARG A 49 11.89 5.55 -3.12
C ARG A 49 12.68 6.41 -4.10
N SER A 50 13.83 6.93 -3.67
CA SER A 50 14.71 7.77 -4.48
C SER A 50 15.10 7.14 -5.83
N SER A 51 15.24 5.81 -5.90
CA SER A 51 15.51 5.07 -7.14
C SER A 51 14.39 5.17 -8.18
N LEU A 52 13.19 5.60 -7.77
CA LEU A 52 11.99 5.76 -8.60
C LEU A 52 11.56 7.24 -8.70
N ALA A 53 12.41 8.19 -8.28
CA ALA A 53 12.06 9.61 -8.28
C ALA A 53 11.65 10.14 -9.67
N GLY A 54 12.11 9.52 -10.75
CA GLY A 54 11.69 9.85 -12.12
C GLY A 54 10.20 9.62 -12.41
N LEU A 55 9.53 8.75 -11.66
CA LEU A 55 8.09 8.48 -11.80
C LEU A 55 7.20 9.49 -11.07
N LEU A 56 7.77 10.25 -10.13
CA LEU A 56 7.00 11.10 -9.24
C LEU A 56 6.11 12.12 -9.97
N PRO A 57 6.56 12.79 -11.06
CA PRO A 57 5.70 13.70 -11.81
C PRO A 57 4.46 13.03 -12.42
N ASP A 58 4.60 11.79 -12.89
CA ASP A 58 3.50 11.01 -13.45
C ASP A 58 2.52 10.58 -12.37
N MET A 59 3.04 10.07 -11.26
CA MET A 59 2.22 9.64 -10.13
C MET A 59 1.48 10.82 -9.49
N GLU A 60 2.12 11.98 -9.37
CA GLU A 60 1.48 13.22 -8.89
C GLU A 60 0.36 13.68 -9.84
N ARG A 61 0.59 13.63 -11.15
CA ARG A 61 -0.43 13.97 -12.15
C ARG A 61 -1.65 13.05 -12.04
N VAL A 62 -1.45 11.76 -11.82
CA VAL A 62 -2.53 10.77 -11.67
C VAL A 62 -3.28 10.92 -10.35
N ALA A 63 -2.59 11.26 -9.26
CA ALA A 63 -3.20 11.44 -7.94
C ALA A 63 -4.01 12.73 -7.82
N ARG A 64 -3.63 13.79 -8.56
CA ARG A 64 -4.20 15.14 -8.40
C ARG A 64 -5.73 15.21 -8.48
N PRO A 65 -6.43 14.60 -9.47
CA PRO A 65 -7.90 14.67 -9.52
C PRO A 65 -8.58 14.11 -8.27
N MET A 66 -8.03 13.05 -7.69
CA MET A 66 -8.54 12.46 -6.45
C MET A 66 -8.24 13.37 -5.25
N GLN A 67 -7.01 13.90 -5.14
CA GLN A 67 -6.64 14.85 -4.09
C GLN A 67 -7.51 16.12 -4.13
N GLU A 68 -7.88 16.59 -5.32
CA GLU A 68 -8.79 17.71 -5.49
C GLU A 68 -10.20 17.43 -4.95
N ARG A 69 -10.69 16.20 -5.12
CA ARG A 69 -11.98 15.73 -4.57
C ARG A 69 -11.96 15.54 -3.05
N LEU A 70 -10.77 15.42 -2.48
CA LEU A 70 -10.52 15.32 -1.04
C LEU A 70 -10.33 16.68 -0.35
N ARG A 71 -10.39 17.80 -1.09
CA ARG A 71 -10.30 19.14 -0.49
C ARG A 71 -11.37 19.35 0.58
N GLY A 72 -10.93 19.78 1.77
CA GLY A 72 -11.78 20.01 2.93
C GLY A 72 -12.03 18.77 3.80
N VAL A 73 -11.62 17.58 3.35
CA VAL A 73 -11.69 16.36 4.15
C VAL A 73 -10.56 16.38 5.19
N ARG A 74 -10.91 16.16 6.46
CA ARG A 74 -9.98 16.19 7.59
C ARG A 74 -9.59 14.77 8.02
N GLY A 75 -8.51 14.65 8.79
CA GLY A 75 -8.05 13.36 9.33
C GLY A 75 -7.46 12.42 8.28
N LEU A 76 -7.22 12.91 7.05
CA LEU A 76 -6.51 12.13 6.04
C LEU A 76 -5.05 11.92 6.44
N PRO A 77 -4.48 10.77 6.05
CA PRO A 77 -3.04 10.55 6.19
C PRO A 77 -2.27 11.60 5.39
N GLU A 78 -1.14 12.06 5.93
CA GLU A 78 -0.32 13.08 5.29
C GLU A 78 0.29 12.60 3.97
N ARG A 79 0.62 11.31 3.88
CA ARG A 79 1.26 10.69 2.72
C ARG A 79 0.90 9.22 2.55
N TYR A 80 1.06 8.75 1.33
CA TYR A 80 1.16 7.32 1.04
C TYR A 80 2.56 6.79 1.39
N ASP A 81 2.65 5.58 1.97
CA ASP A 81 3.93 4.93 2.28
C ASP A 81 4.22 3.77 1.31
N ASP A 82 5.31 3.84 0.54
CA ASP A 82 5.70 2.81 -0.43
C ASP A 82 6.61 1.71 0.14
N ARG A 83 6.86 1.72 1.46
CA ARG A 83 7.79 0.79 2.13
C ARG A 83 7.28 -0.65 2.25
N GLY A 84 6.12 -0.99 1.67
CA GLY A 84 5.65 -2.36 1.47
C GLY A 84 5.60 -3.24 2.72
N GLY A 85 5.30 -2.66 3.89
CA GLY A 85 5.20 -3.44 5.13
C GLY A 85 3.78 -3.94 5.30
N THR A 86 3.57 -5.19 5.72
CA THR A 86 2.28 -5.60 6.28
C THR A 86 1.91 -4.61 7.40
N GLY A 87 0.68 -4.11 7.39
CA GLY A 87 0.22 -3.12 8.36
C GLY A 87 0.31 -3.67 9.78
N GLY A 88 1.45 -3.46 10.43
CA GLY A 88 1.56 -3.62 11.87
C GLY A 88 0.75 -2.52 12.56
N LYS A 89 0.34 -2.78 13.81
CA LYS A 89 -0.47 -1.88 14.65
C LYS A 89 0.06 -0.44 14.76
N ASP A 90 1.33 -0.22 14.37
CA ASP A 90 2.03 1.06 14.45
C ASP A 90 2.12 1.81 13.10
N ARG A 91 1.45 1.35 12.04
CA ARG A 91 1.47 1.99 10.71
C ARG A 91 0.06 2.30 10.19
N PRO A 92 -0.54 3.44 10.60
CA PRO A 92 -1.81 3.90 10.06
C PRO A 92 -1.66 4.61 8.69
N LEU A 93 -0.55 4.48 7.97
CA LEU A 93 -0.40 5.13 6.66
C LEU A 93 -1.02 4.25 5.56
N PRO A 94 -1.78 4.84 4.61
CA PRO A 94 -2.23 4.11 3.43
C PRO A 94 -0.97 3.75 2.65
N GLN A 95 -0.82 2.50 2.27
CA GLN A 95 0.34 2.12 1.48
C GLN A 95 0.14 2.63 0.06
N ALA A 96 1.12 3.35 -0.48
CA ALA A 96 1.15 3.48 -1.94
C ALA A 96 1.26 2.05 -2.48
N PRO A 97 0.48 1.66 -3.49
CA PRO A 97 0.67 0.36 -4.13
C PRO A 97 2.15 0.18 -4.46
N GLY A 98 2.69 -0.96 -4.03
CA GLY A 98 4.08 -1.31 -4.29
C GLY A 98 4.25 -1.42 -5.80
N ILE A 99 4.96 -0.46 -6.39
CA ILE A 99 5.14 -0.39 -7.83
C ILE A 99 6.04 -1.56 -8.28
N LEU A 100 5.48 -2.51 -9.04
CA LEU A 100 6.21 -3.65 -9.60
C LEU A 100 6.78 -3.31 -10.98
N ALA A 101 8.10 -3.40 -11.11
CA ALA A 101 8.81 -3.08 -12.36
C ALA A 101 8.35 -3.97 -13.51
N GLY A 102 8.02 -3.36 -14.66
CA GLY A 102 7.50 -4.05 -15.84
C GLY A 102 6.00 -4.37 -15.81
N GLN A 103 5.37 -4.36 -14.63
CA GLN A 103 3.91 -4.51 -14.50
C GLN A 103 3.22 -3.16 -14.37
N ASP A 104 3.69 -2.33 -13.43
CA ASP A 104 3.05 -1.05 -13.08
C ASP A 104 3.81 0.16 -13.61
N PHE A 105 5.07 -0.02 -14.03
CA PHE A 105 5.88 1.03 -14.62
C PHE A 105 6.97 0.51 -15.56
N ARG A 106 7.40 1.40 -16.46
CA ARG A 106 8.72 1.38 -17.11
C ARG A 106 9.58 2.47 -16.47
N PRO A 107 10.91 2.46 -16.58
CA PRO A 107 11.82 3.31 -15.79
C PRO A 107 11.52 4.82 -15.69
N ALA A 108 10.64 5.36 -16.55
CA ALA A 108 10.20 6.76 -16.50
C ALA A 108 8.68 6.98 -16.65
N GLU A 109 7.85 5.93 -16.74
CA GLU A 109 6.40 6.07 -16.96
C GLU A 109 5.57 5.02 -16.22
N LEU A 110 4.37 5.39 -15.80
CA LEU A 110 3.35 4.43 -15.34
C LEU A 110 2.78 3.67 -16.54
N THR A 111 2.69 2.34 -16.46
CA THR A 111 2.11 1.51 -17.54
C THR A 111 0.59 1.48 -17.49
N ASP A 112 -0.01 1.64 -16.32
CA ASP A 112 -1.46 1.70 -16.13
C ASP A 112 -1.84 2.80 -15.11
N PRO A 113 -2.00 4.06 -15.57
CA PRO A 113 -2.39 5.18 -14.73
C PRO A 113 -3.74 4.98 -14.02
N GLU A 114 -4.70 4.33 -14.67
CA GLU A 114 -6.05 4.16 -14.12
C GLU A 114 -6.03 3.14 -12.97
N ARG A 115 -5.30 2.03 -13.13
CA ARG A 115 -5.07 1.09 -12.03
C ARG A 115 -4.33 1.74 -10.88
N TYR A 116 -3.27 2.50 -11.14
CA TYR A 116 -2.56 3.23 -10.09
C TYR A 116 -3.49 4.16 -9.30
N ARG A 117 -4.40 4.87 -9.99
CA ARG A 117 -5.41 5.72 -9.34
C ARG A 117 -6.40 4.92 -8.49
N ARG A 118 -6.86 3.76 -8.96
CA ARG A 118 -7.74 2.86 -8.18
C ARG A 118 -7.02 2.37 -6.93
N ASP A 119 -5.78 1.95 -7.05
CA ASP A 119 -4.99 1.45 -5.93
C ASP A 119 -4.75 2.53 -4.85
N LEU A 120 -4.50 3.78 -5.27
CA LEU A 120 -4.44 4.92 -4.35
C LEU A 120 -5.76 5.17 -3.61
N ALA A 121 -6.90 4.99 -4.28
CA ALA A 121 -8.21 5.12 -3.68
C ALA A 121 -8.48 3.95 -2.70
N TYR A 122 -8.15 2.72 -3.09
CA TYR A 122 -8.27 1.54 -2.22
C TYR A 122 -7.47 1.69 -0.94
N ALA A 123 -6.24 2.20 -1.04
CA ALA A 123 -5.38 2.41 0.12
C ALA A 123 -5.97 3.38 1.16
N LEU A 124 -6.87 4.27 0.74
CA LEU A 124 -7.59 5.19 1.62
C LEU A 124 -8.85 4.59 2.26
N LEU A 125 -9.40 3.53 1.70
CA LEU A 125 -10.66 2.99 2.20
C LEU A 125 -10.48 2.44 3.61
N PRO A 126 -11.44 2.72 4.51
CA PRO A 126 -11.45 2.09 5.81
C PRO A 126 -11.80 0.59 5.63
N CYS A 127 -11.25 -0.28 6.50
CA CYS A 127 -11.79 -1.62 6.76
C CYS A 127 -11.77 -2.60 5.57
N PHE A 128 -10.73 -2.60 4.72
CA PHE A 128 -10.66 -3.53 3.58
C PHE A 128 -10.80 -5.02 3.98
N GLU A 129 -10.34 -5.41 5.18
CA GLU A 129 -10.35 -6.80 5.65
C GLU A 129 -11.57 -7.16 6.53
N ALA A 130 -12.34 -6.17 7.00
CA ALA A 130 -13.47 -6.36 7.92
C ALA A 130 -14.82 -6.22 7.19
N GLU A 131 -14.91 -6.83 6.01
CA GLU A 131 -16.05 -6.66 5.11
C GLU A 131 -17.34 -7.20 5.73
N THR A 132 -18.38 -6.37 5.72
CA THR A 132 -19.77 -6.80 5.88
C THR A 132 -20.52 -6.40 4.62
N ASP A 133 -21.45 -7.24 4.17
CA ASP A 133 -22.23 -7.00 2.94
C ASP A 133 -22.95 -5.64 2.96
N SER A 134 -23.30 -5.13 4.14
CA SER A 134 -24.02 -3.85 4.28
C SER A 134 -23.20 -2.60 3.92
N ASP A 135 -21.87 -2.68 3.94
CA ASP A 135 -21.02 -1.50 3.69
C ASP A 135 -20.58 -1.39 2.22
N PHE A 136 -20.81 -2.45 1.43
CA PHE A 136 -20.35 -2.55 0.05
C PHE A 136 -20.87 -1.41 -0.85
N PRO A 137 -22.17 -1.05 -0.86
CA PRO A 137 -22.67 0.04 -1.71
C PRO A 137 -22.03 1.40 -1.38
N THR A 138 -21.82 1.67 -0.08
CA THR A 138 -21.19 2.90 0.38
C THR A 138 -19.72 2.97 -0.07
N ARG A 139 -18.99 1.86 0.08
CA ARG A 139 -17.59 1.77 -0.36
C ARG A 139 -17.47 1.99 -1.87
N GLN A 140 -18.35 1.36 -2.64
CA GLN A 140 -18.41 1.53 -4.10
C GLN A 140 -18.72 2.97 -4.52
N ALA A 141 -19.63 3.65 -3.81
CA ALA A 141 -19.90 5.06 -4.02
C ALA A 141 -18.66 5.94 -3.74
N VAL A 142 -17.91 5.65 -2.68
CA VAL A 142 -16.66 6.35 -2.37
C VAL A 142 -15.59 6.07 -3.42
N MET A 143 -15.42 4.82 -3.86
CA MET A 143 -14.51 4.48 -4.95
C MET A 143 -14.88 5.22 -6.23
N SER A 144 -16.15 5.15 -6.67
CA SER A 144 -16.69 5.89 -7.82
C SER A 144 -16.42 7.41 -7.69
N TRP A 145 -16.60 7.98 -6.51
CA TRP A 145 -16.33 9.39 -6.26
C TRP A 145 -14.85 9.73 -6.42
N LEU A 146 -13.97 9.03 -5.70
CA LEU A 146 -12.52 9.28 -5.70
C LEU A 146 -11.89 9.08 -7.08
N THR A 147 -12.30 8.02 -7.77
CA THR A 147 -11.78 7.62 -9.07
C THR A 147 -12.39 8.41 -10.22
N GLY A 148 -13.70 8.68 -10.16
CA GLY A 148 -14.50 9.13 -11.29
C GLY A 148 -15.02 7.98 -12.17
N GLU A 149 -14.73 6.71 -11.82
CA GLU A 149 -15.11 5.54 -12.60
C GLU A 149 -16.47 4.98 -12.16
N ARG A 150 -17.55 5.64 -12.58
CA ARG A 150 -18.91 5.23 -12.20
C ARG A 150 -19.28 3.85 -12.74
N ASP A 151 -18.91 3.56 -13.98
CA ASP A 151 -19.27 2.30 -14.65
C ASP A 151 -18.50 1.09 -14.09
N VAL A 152 -17.43 1.34 -13.34
CA VAL A 152 -16.63 0.30 -12.68
C VAL A 152 -17.16 0.00 -11.28
N PHE A 153 -17.47 1.05 -10.50
CA PHE A 153 -17.80 0.88 -9.08
C PHE A 153 -19.31 0.91 -8.79
N ALA A 154 -20.13 1.62 -9.57
CA ALA A 154 -21.57 1.74 -9.35
C ALA A 154 -22.39 0.85 -10.31
N GLN A 155 -22.16 -0.46 -10.27
CA GLN A 155 -22.73 -1.43 -11.24
C GLN A 155 -24.12 -1.97 -10.85
N ASP A 156 -24.39 -2.12 -9.56
CA ASP A 156 -25.71 -2.50 -9.03
C ASP A 156 -26.54 -1.27 -8.61
N GLU A 157 -27.83 -1.47 -8.36
CA GLU A 157 -28.73 -0.34 -8.05
C GLU A 157 -28.45 0.31 -6.70
N GLU A 158 -28.00 -0.45 -5.70
CA GLU A 158 -27.69 0.07 -4.37
C GLU A 158 -26.44 0.94 -4.42
N SER A 159 -25.38 0.47 -5.09
CA SER A 159 -24.16 1.24 -5.33
C SER A 159 -24.42 2.50 -6.17
N ARG A 160 -25.30 2.42 -7.18
CA ARG A 160 -25.76 3.61 -7.92
C ARG A 160 -26.52 4.59 -7.05
N ALA A 161 -27.41 4.09 -6.18
CA ALA A 161 -28.15 4.95 -5.26
C ALA A 161 -27.21 5.66 -4.29
N ALA A 162 -26.25 4.95 -3.70
CA ALA A 162 -25.21 5.52 -2.84
C ALA A 162 -24.34 6.55 -3.58
N ASP A 163 -23.89 6.26 -4.81
CA ASP A 163 -23.14 7.21 -5.65
C ASP A 163 -23.93 8.50 -5.91
N ARG A 164 -25.22 8.37 -6.25
CA ARG A 164 -26.11 9.54 -6.45
C ARG A 164 -26.24 10.35 -5.16
N LYS A 165 -26.43 9.71 -4.01
CA LYS A 165 -26.53 10.40 -2.71
C LYS A 165 -25.25 11.15 -2.37
N LEU A 166 -24.08 10.52 -2.47
CA LEU A 166 -22.79 11.15 -2.19
C LEU A 166 -22.53 12.37 -3.08
N ARG A 167 -22.89 12.27 -4.36
CA ARG A 167 -22.76 13.37 -5.33
C ARG A 167 -23.77 14.49 -5.10
N ALA A 168 -24.96 14.17 -4.61
CA ALA A 168 -26.00 15.15 -4.28
C ALA A 168 -25.66 16.00 -3.04
N LEU A 169 -24.77 15.54 -2.16
CA LEU A 169 -24.28 16.35 -1.05
C LEU A 169 -23.62 17.64 -1.55
N THR A 170 -23.83 18.73 -0.82
CA THR A 170 -23.06 19.98 -1.04
C THR A 170 -21.57 19.72 -0.78
N PRO A 171 -20.65 20.54 -1.32
CA PRO A 171 -19.22 20.34 -1.10
C PRO A 171 -18.83 20.24 0.38
N ALA A 172 -19.41 21.10 1.24
CA ALA A 172 -19.15 21.08 2.68
C ALA A 172 -19.70 19.81 3.35
N ALA A 173 -20.97 19.46 3.09
CA ALA A 173 -21.59 18.25 3.64
C ALA A 173 -20.86 16.98 3.19
N ARG A 174 -20.38 16.94 1.94
CA ARG A 174 -19.58 15.83 1.43
C ARG A 174 -18.24 15.72 2.14
N ALA A 175 -17.56 16.85 2.35
CA ALA A 175 -16.27 16.86 3.05
C ALA A 175 -16.39 16.41 4.52
N ASP A 176 -17.45 16.83 5.22
CA ASP A 176 -17.72 16.39 6.60
C ASP A 176 -18.11 14.91 6.67
N TRP A 177 -18.93 14.43 5.73
CA TRP A 177 -19.27 13.02 5.65
C TRP A 177 -18.03 12.17 5.34
N LEU A 178 -17.20 12.57 4.37
CA LEU A 178 -15.95 11.89 4.03
C LEU A 178 -14.94 11.93 5.19
N THR A 179 -14.89 13.01 5.95
CA THR A 179 -14.07 13.11 7.17
C THR A 179 -14.47 12.02 8.17
N SER A 180 -15.78 11.84 8.38
CA SER A 180 -16.30 10.78 9.25
C SER A 180 -16.03 9.38 8.68
N TYR A 181 -16.21 9.20 7.37
CA TYR A 181 -15.98 7.94 6.66
C TYR A 181 -14.52 7.47 6.79
N PHE A 182 -13.55 8.34 6.48
CA PHE A 182 -12.13 7.99 6.59
C PHE A 182 -11.66 7.91 8.05
N GLY A 183 -12.27 8.67 8.97
CA GLY A 183 -12.01 8.59 10.41
C GLY A 183 -12.43 7.26 11.05
N ALA A 184 -13.32 6.49 10.41
CA ALA A 184 -13.72 5.16 10.89
C ALA A 184 -12.60 4.11 10.76
N ARG A 185 -11.47 4.44 10.11
CA ARG A 185 -10.34 3.53 9.92
C ARG A 185 -9.78 2.97 11.23
N ASP A 186 -9.69 3.79 12.27
CA ASP A 186 -9.21 3.36 13.60
C ASP A 186 -10.18 2.37 14.25
N ALA A 187 -11.48 2.55 14.02
CA ALA A 187 -12.51 1.67 14.55
C ALA A 187 -12.47 0.27 13.93
N CYS A 188 -11.92 0.11 12.72
CA CYS A 188 -11.83 -1.18 12.05
C CYS A 188 -10.64 -2.04 12.48
N HIS A 189 -9.67 -1.45 13.16
CA HIS A 189 -8.59 -2.20 13.82
C HIS A 189 -8.90 -2.50 15.30
N ALA A 190 -10.06 -2.07 15.80
CA ALA A 190 -10.53 -2.40 17.14
C ALA A 190 -11.06 -3.84 17.22
N LYS A 191 -10.97 -4.45 18.41
CA LYS A 191 -11.48 -5.82 18.66
C LYS A 191 -12.98 -6.00 18.39
N GLN A 192 -13.72 -4.90 18.35
CA GLN A 192 -15.10 -4.83 17.86
C GLN A 192 -15.13 -3.72 16.80
N PRO A 193 -15.25 -4.05 15.51
CA PRO A 193 -15.22 -3.06 14.46
C PRO A 193 -16.41 -2.09 14.63
N GLY A 194 -16.11 -0.79 14.65
CA GLY A 194 -17.15 0.25 14.59
C GLY A 194 -17.84 0.26 13.23
N LYS A 195 -19.09 0.71 13.19
CA LYS A 195 -19.87 0.82 11.95
C LYS A 195 -19.40 2.02 11.12
N VAL A 196 -19.20 1.82 9.82
CA VAL A 196 -18.92 2.91 8.88
C VAL A 196 -20.19 3.74 8.66
N PRO A 197 -20.12 5.08 8.52
CA PRO A 197 -21.28 5.88 8.18
C PRO A 197 -21.93 5.42 6.86
N ALA A 198 -23.25 5.22 6.86
CA ALA A 198 -24.00 4.87 5.66
C ALA A 198 -24.42 6.11 4.86
N LEU A 199 -24.72 5.91 3.56
CA LEU A 199 -25.33 6.90 2.65
C LEU A 199 -26.83 6.65 2.50
#